data_AF-A0A926HIK3-F1
#
_entry.id   AF-A0A926HIK3-F1
#
_cell.length_a   1.000
_cell.length_b   1.000
_cell.length_c   1.000
_cell.angle_alpha   90.00
_cell.angle_beta   90.00
_cell.angle_gamma   90.00
#
_symmetry.space_group_name_H-M   'P 1'
#
loop_
_entity.id
_entity.type
_entity.pdbx_description
1 polymer ?
#
loop_
_entity_poly.entity_id
_entity_poly.type
_entity_poly.pdbx_seq_one_letter_code
_entity_poly.pdbx_strand_id
1 'polypeptide(L)'
;MDKKQIKVINVHRITYLDSNGQEVFIDFRNCYKNYLKDRLSSEGWNSHRELNGQNARDWDTYLNRVIDWHEVGWRDISECCIELYTEPAILFEFESVEEFHKIRYSIHKTGWITRDMS
;
A
#
# COMPACT_ATOMS: atom_id res chain seq x y z
N MET A 1 12.88 16.10 -8.92
CA MET A 1 12.35 14.88 -8.29
C MET A 1 12.77 13.72 -9.17
N ASP A 2 13.53 12.78 -8.62
CA ASP A 2 13.96 11.59 -9.35
C ASP A 2 12.75 10.67 -9.55
N LYS A 3 12.23 10.65 -10.77
CA LYS A 3 11.03 9.87 -11.12
C LYS A 3 11.37 8.39 -11.16
N LYS A 4 10.85 7.64 -10.19
CA LYS A 4 10.91 6.17 -10.18
C LYS A 4 10.02 5.63 -11.30
N GLN A 5 10.60 4.93 -12.27
CA GLN A 5 9.83 4.42 -13.41
C GLN A 5 9.46 2.95 -13.20
N ILE A 6 8.17 2.65 -13.02
CA ILE A 6 7.69 1.28 -12.91
C ILE A 6 7.82 0.56 -14.27
N LYS A 7 8.44 -0.62 -14.25
CA LYS A 7 8.66 -1.47 -15.43
C LYS A 7 7.71 -2.67 -15.46
N VAL A 8 7.57 -3.36 -14.33
CA VAL A 8 6.81 -4.62 -14.24
C VAL A 8 5.98 -4.64 -12.96
N ILE A 9 4.75 -5.12 -13.07
CA ILE A 9 3.90 -5.47 -11.94
C ILE A 9 3.41 -6.90 -12.17
N ASN A 10 3.61 -7.78 -11.21
CA ASN A 10 3.08 -9.13 -11.22
C ASN A 10 2.56 -9.52 -9.83
N VAL A 11 2.07 -10.75 -9.67
CA VAL A 11 1.44 -11.21 -8.44
C VAL A 11 2.31 -11.12 -7.17
N HIS A 12 3.62 -11.00 -7.33
CA HIS A 12 4.56 -10.99 -6.21
C HIS A 12 5.19 -9.62 -5.97
N ARG A 13 5.34 -8.77 -6.99
CA ARG A 13 6.20 -7.58 -6.87
C ARG A 13 5.89 -6.47 -7.87
N ILE A 14 6.41 -5.28 -7.54
CA ILE A 14 6.70 -4.19 -8.50
C ILE A 14 8.20 -4.17 -8.78
N THR A 15 8.59 -4.00 -10.03
CA THR A 15 9.96 -3.72 -10.45
C THR A 15 10.01 -2.33 -11.07
N TYR A 16 10.98 -1.50 -10.67
CA TYR A 16 11.12 -0.12 -11.11
C TYR A 16 12.60 0.29 -11.24
N LEU A 17 12.87 1.38 -11.95
CA LEU A 17 14.19 2.01 -11.97
C LEU A 17 14.27 3.08 -10.88
N ASP A 18 15.31 2.99 -10.03
CA ASP A 18 15.59 3.99 -9.00
C ASP A 18 16.23 5.26 -9.60
N SER A 19 16.59 6.22 -8.74
CA SER A 19 17.25 7.47 -9.16
C SER A 19 18.61 7.27 -9.81
N ASN A 20 19.26 6.13 -9.57
CA ASN A 20 20.54 5.77 -10.17
C ASN A 20 20.36 4.96 -11.47
N GLY A 21 19.12 4.75 -11.92
CA GLY A 21 18.81 3.90 -13.06
C GLY A 21 19.00 2.40 -12.80
N GLN A 22 19.12 1.99 -11.53
CA GLN A 22 19.22 0.59 -11.14
C GLN A 22 17.84 -0.04 -11.06
N GLU A 23 17.73 -1.29 -11.52
CA GLU A 23 16.50 -2.05 -11.38
C GLU A 23 16.36 -2.55 -9.95
N VAL A 24 15.31 -2.09 -9.28
CA VAL A 24 14.94 -2.45 -7.91
C VAL A 24 13.56 -3.08 -7.93
N PHE A 25 13.28 -3.95 -6.96
CA PHE A 25 11.96 -4.53 -6.80
C PHE A 25 11.41 -4.38 -5.38
N ILE A 26 10.09 -4.35 -5.27
CA ILE A 26 9.33 -4.30 -4.03
C ILE A 26 8.44 -5.53 -3.96
N ASP A 27 8.62 -6.35 -2.93
CA ASP A 27 7.83 -7.55 -2.68
C ASP A 27 6.52 -7.21 -1.96
N PHE A 28 5.39 -7.56 -2.56
CA PHE A 28 4.06 -7.28 -2.00
C PHE A 28 3.79 -8.00 -0.68
N ARG A 29 4.35 -9.19 -0.46
CA ARG A 29 4.22 -9.89 0.81
C ARG A 29 4.96 -9.16 1.92
N ASN A 30 6.10 -8.53 1.62
CA ASN A 30 6.80 -7.71 2.60
C ASN A 30 6.00 -6.45 2.93
N CYS A 31 5.41 -5.79 1.93
CA CYS A 31 4.49 -4.66 2.18
C CYS A 31 3.31 -5.07 3.05
N TYR A 32 2.67 -6.20 2.74
CA TYR A 32 1.54 -6.70 3.50
C TYR A 32 1.92 -7.09 4.94
N LYS A 33 3.11 -7.69 5.16
CA LYS A 33 3.61 -7.95 6.51
C LYS A 33 3.77 -6.67 7.32
N ASN A 34 4.30 -5.62 6.72
CA ASN A 34 4.46 -4.32 7.38
C ASN A 34 3.11 -3.66 7.68
N TYR A 35 2.16 -3.76 6.75
CA TYR A 35 0.77 -3.37 6.98
C TYR A 35 0.15 -4.10 8.17
N LEU A 36 0.25 -5.43 8.22
CA LEU A 36 -0.28 -6.22 9.34
C LEU A 36 0.41 -5.86 10.65
N LYS A 37 1.73 -5.68 10.65
CA LYS A 37 2.52 -5.28 11.82
C LYS A 37 2.02 -3.95 12.40
N ASP A 38 1.78 -2.96 11.54
CA ASP A 38 1.25 -1.66 11.95
C ASP A 38 -0.19 -1.78 12.50
N ARG A 39 -1.10 -2.36 11.70
CA ARG A 39 -2.53 -2.43 12.04
C ARG A 39 -2.85 -3.31 13.24
N LEU A 40 -2.12 -4.41 13.39
CA LEU A 40 -2.34 -5.36 14.48
C LEU A 40 -1.51 -5.04 15.73
N SER A 41 -0.69 -3.99 15.69
CA SER A 41 -0.03 -3.48 16.90
C SER A 41 -1.07 -2.92 17.88
N SER A 42 -0.70 -2.86 19.16
CA SER A 42 -1.56 -2.21 20.17
C SER A 42 -1.85 -0.75 19.83
N GLU A 43 -0.88 -0.05 19.25
CA GLU A 43 -1.02 1.35 18.81
C GLU A 43 -2.01 1.46 17.66
N GLY A 44 -1.83 0.67 16.58
CA GLY A 44 -2.72 0.66 15.43
C GLY A 44 -4.16 0.28 15.79
N TRP A 45 -4.34 -0.71 16.68
CA TRP A 45 -5.65 -1.08 17.21
C TRP A 45 -6.28 0.05 18.01
N ASN A 46 -5.55 0.64 18.96
CA ASN A 46 -6.07 1.71 19.80
C ASN A 46 -6.49 2.93 18.97
N SER A 47 -5.66 3.34 18.00
CA SER A 47 -5.99 4.44 17.08
C SER A 47 -7.23 4.13 16.25
N HIS A 48 -7.35 2.91 15.70
CA HIS A 48 -8.54 2.52 14.95
C HIS A 48 -9.79 2.56 15.83
N ARG A 49 -9.69 2.00 17.04
CA ARG A 49 -10.79 1.92 18.00
C ARG A 49 -11.31 3.29 18.38
N GLU A 50 -10.43 4.23 18.68
CA GLU A 50 -10.77 5.61 19.04
C GLU A 50 -11.47 6.35 17.90
N LEU A 51 -10.95 6.23 16.67
CA LEU A 51 -11.51 6.90 15.49
C LEU A 51 -12.87 6.35 15.08
N ASN A 52 -13.16 5.08 15.38
CA ASN A 52 -14.36 4.39 14.90
C ASN A 52 -15.37 4.08 16.03
N GLY A 53 -15.10 4.53 17.26
CA GLY A 53 -15.97 4.26 18.42
C GLY A 53 -16.12 2.77 18.75
N GLN A 54 -15.15 1.94 18.38
CA GLN A 54 -15.19 0.51 18.62
C GLN A 54 -14.83 0.20 20.08
N ASN A 55 -15.14 -1.02 20.53
CA ASN A 55 -14.73 -1.52 21.83
C ASN A 55 -13.86 -2.78 21.69
N ALA A 56 -13.30 -3.28 22.80
CA ALA A 56 -12.38 -4.42 22.77
C ALA A 56 -12.98 -5.71 22.18
N ARG A 57 -14.32 -5.87 22.20
CA ARG A 57 -15.00 -7.05 21.63
C ARG A 57 -15.03 -7.03 20.10
N ASP A 58 -14.78 -5.89 19.48
CA ASP A 58 -14.76 -5.75 18.02
C ASP A 58 -13.43 -6.22 17.40
N TRP A 59 -12.48 -6.68 18.22
CA TRP A 59 -11.15 -7.10 17.78
C TRP A 59 -11.19 -8.20 16.72
N ASP A 60 -11.95 -9.27 16.92
CA ASP A 60 -11.97 -10.39 15.96
C ASP A 60 -12.54 -9.96 14.60
N THR A 61 -13.56 -9.09 14.62
CA THR A 61 -14.12 -8.49 13.41
C THR A 61 -13.09 -7.59 12.71
N TYR A 62 -12.36 -6.78 13.47
CA TYR A 62 -11.29 -5.93 12.97
C TYR A 62 -10.15 -6.75 12.35
N LEU A 63 -9.69 -7.77 13.07
CA LEU A 63 -8.61 -8.66 12.67
C LEU A 63 -8.93 -9.35 11.34
N ASN A 64 -10.11 -9.97 11.24
CA ASN A 64 -10.54 -10.65 10.01
C ASN A 64 -10.57 -9.67 8.83
N ARG A 65 -11.11 -8.47 9.04
CA ARG A 65 -11.18 -7.43 8.00
C ARG A 65 -9.79 -6.98 7.54
N VAL A 66 -8.86 -6.74 8.47
CA VAL A 66 -7.48 -6.34 8.15
C VAL A 66 -6.76 -7.45 7.37
N ILE A 67 -6.94 -8.71 7.77
CA ILE A 67 -6.34 -9.83 7.05
C ILE A 67 -6.89 -9.92 5.63
N ASP A 68 -8.21 -9.84 5.46
CA ASP A 68 -8.87 -10.01 4.16
C ASP A 68 -8.55 -8.92 3.13
N TRP A 69 -8.18 -7.72 3.58
CA TRP A 69 -7.92 -6.60 2.67
C TRP A 69 -6.72 -6.80 1.75
N HIS A 70 -5.68 -7.56 2.16
CA HIS A 70 -4.46 -7.73 1.35
C HIS A 70 -3.89 -6.37 0.88
N GLU A 71 -3.80 -5.41 1.80
CA GLU A 71 -3.34 -4.04 1.53
C GLU A 71 -1.81 -3.99 1.45
N VAL A 72 -1.26 -3.36 0.41
CA VAL A 72 0.20 -3.21 0.20
C VAL A 72 0.68 -1.76 0.23
N GLY A 73 -0.24 -0.82 0.38
CA GLY A 73 0.06 0.61 0.40
C GLY A 73 -1.20 1.46 0.46
N TRP A 74 -1.01 2.77 0.43
CA TRP A 74 -2.08 3.75 0.30
C TRP A 74 -1.92 4.56 -0.99
N ARG A 75 -2.98 5.26 -1.39
CA ARG A 75 -3.01 6.12 -2.57
C ARG A 75 -3.75 7.42 -2.26
N ASP A 76 -3.45 8.44 -3.06
CA ASP A 76 -4.22 9.67 -3.14
C ASP A 76 -4.45 10.01 -4.62
N ILE A 77 -5.72 10.11 -5.01
CA ILE A 77 -6.12 10.40 -6.39
C ILE A 77 -5.86 11.86 -6.73
N SER A 78 -6.01 12.77 -5.77
CA SER A 78 -5.81 14.22 -5.95
C SER A 78 -4.34 14.55 -6.19
N GLU A 79 -3.45 13.84 -5.49
CA GLU A 79 -1.99 13.96 -5.61
C GLU A 79 -1.41 13.03 -6.70
N CYS A 80 -2.22 12.14 -7.28
CA CYS A 80 -1.78 11.10 -8.23
C CYS A 80 -0.56 10.33 -7.70
N CYS A 81 -0.67 9.77 -6.49
CA CYS A 81 0.44 9.07 -5.85
C CYS A 81 0.04 7.75 -5.20
N ILE A 82 0.99 6.82 -5.12
CA ILE A 82 0.88 5.54 -4.40
C ILE A 82 2.11 5.39 -3.53
N GLU A 83 1.92 5.20 -2.23
CA GLU A 83 3.00 4.86 -1.30
C GLU A 83 2.83 3.41 -0.84
N LEU A 84 3.90 2.61 -1.01
CA LEU A 84 3.90 1.22 -0.57
C LEU A 84 4.47 1.10 0.84
N TYR A 85 3.93 0.15 1.62
CA TYR A 85 4.33 -0.17 3.00
C TYR A 85 5.69 -0.87 3.09
N THR A 86 6.69 -0.29 2.44
CA THR A 86 8.10 -0.67 2.52
C THR A 86 8.75 -0.01 3.74
N GLU A 87 9.90 -0.52 4.17
CA GLU A 87 10.71 0.09 5.24
C GLU A 87 12.12 0.38 4.66
N PRO A 88 12.46 1.65 4.31
CA PRO A 88 11.63 2.85 4.39
C PRO A 88 10.51 2.86 3.34
N ALA A 89 9.48 3.69 3.56
CA ALA A 89 8.35 3.82 2.65
C ALA A 89 8.79 4.37 1.28
N ILE A 90 8.18 3.85 0.22
CA ILE A 90 8.48 4.23 -1.17
C ILE A 90 7.23 4.82 -1.78
N LEU A 91 7.32 6.12 -2.07
CA LEU A 91 6.34 6.89 -2.80
C LEU A 91 6.63 6.85 -4.31
N PHE A 92 5.58 6.58 -5.08
CA PHE A 92 5.50 6.77 -6.52
C PHE A 92 4.53 7.91 -6.82
N GLU A 93 5.03 8.94 -7.48
CA GLU A 93 4.25 10.07 -7.99
C GLU A 93 4.11 9.92 -9.50
N PHE A 94 2.91 10.16 -10.02
CA PHE A 94 2.60 9.98 -11.44
C PHE A 94 2.35 11.33 -12.11
N GLU A 95 2.72 11.44 -13.38
CA GLU A 95 2.55 12.69 -14.13
C GLU A 95 1.10 12.95 -14.51
N SER A 96 0.28 11.89 -14.56
CA SER A 96 -1.13 11.98 -14.93
C SER A 96 -2.01 11.00 -14.17
N VAL A 97 -3.30 11.35 -14.09
CA VAL A 97 -4.35 10.50 -13.52
C VAL A 97 -4.46 9.18 -14.27
N GLU A 98 -4.26 9.19 -15.60
CA GLU A 98 -4.30 7.98 -16.43
C GLU A 98 -3.17 7.01 -16.07
N GLU A 99 -1.95 7.51 -15.89
CA GLU A 99 -0.80 6.69 -15.48
C GLU A 99 -1.05 6.10 -14.08
N PHE A 100 -1.46 6.94 -13.13
CA PHE A 100 -1.85 6.53 -11.80
C PHE A 100 -2.90 5.42 -11.82
N HIS A 101 -3.99 5.58 -12.58
CA HIS A 101 -5.04 4.58 -12.70
C HIS A 101 -4.55 3.28 -13.33
N LYS A 102 -3.69 3.35 -14.35
CA LYS A 102 -3.07 2.17 -14.96
C LYS A 102 -2.25 1.38 -13.94
N ILE A 103 -1.43 2.05 -13.14
CA ILE A 103 -0.61 1.40 -12.11
C ILE A 103 -1.48 0.82 -11.00
N ARG A 104 -2.41 1.61 -10.45
CA ARG A 104 -3.38 1.15 -9.45
C ARG A 104 -4.11 -0.11 -9.91
N TYR A 105 -4.67 -0.09 -11.12
CA TYR A 105 -5.41 -1.22 -11.66
C TYR A 105 -4.52 -2.45 -11.87
N SER A 106 -3.27 -2.25 -12.28
CA SER A 106 -2.30 -3.34 -12.42
C SER A 106 -1.99 -4.01 -11.08
N ILE A 107 -1.87 -3.25 -10.00
CA ILE A 107 -1.76 -3.79 -8.63
C ILE A 107 -3.05 -4.56 -8.28
N HIS A 108 -4.24 -3.98 -8.49
CA HIS A 108 -5.50 -4.65 -8.14
C HIS A 108 -5.72 -5.98 -8.88
N LYS A 109 -5.28 -6.06 -10.15
CA LYS A 109 -5.31 -7.30 -10.94
C LYS A 109 -4.48 -8.44 -10.35
N THR A 110 -3.58 -8.15 -9.43
CA THR A 110 -2.75 -9.15 -8.75
C THR A 110 -3.37 -9.69 -7.46
N GLY A 111 -4.55 -9.18 -7.05
CA GLY A 111 -5.21 -9.54 -5.81
C GLY A 111 -4.81 -8.67 -4.61
N TRP A 112 -3.80 -7.81 -4.76
CA TRP A 112 -3.40 -6.83 -3.76
C TRP A 112 -4.15 -5.50 -3.93
N ILE A 113 -4.37 -4.76 -2.86
CA ILE A 113 -5.03 -3.44 -2.92
C ILE A 113 -4.16 -2.33 -2.38
N THR A 114 -4.53 -1.10 -2.76
CA THR A 114 -4.12 0.12 -2.05
C THR A 114 -5.33 0.71 -1.34
N ARG A 115 -5.15 1.35 -0.20
CA ARG A 115 -6.21 2.09 0.49
C ARG A 115 -6.34 3.52 -0.02
N ASP A 116 -7.57 3.99 -0.22
CA ASP A 116 -7.83 5.38 -0.58
C ASP A 116 -7.65 6.31 0.60
N MET A 117 -6.97 7.45 0.38
CA MET A 117 -6.81 8.52 1.36
C MET A 117 -7.53 9.82 0.97
N SER A 118 -8.04 9.90 -0.26
CA SER A 118 -8.79 11.05 -0.81
C SER A 118 -10.29 10.91 -0.67
#